data_AF-A0A8T5TTN0-F1
#
_entry.id   AF-A0A8T5TTN0-F1
#
_cell.length_a   1.000
_cell.length_b   1.000
_cell.length_c   1.000
_cell.angle_alpha   90.00
_cell.angle_beta   90.00
_cell.angle_gamma   90.00
#
_symmetry.space_group_name_H-M   'P 1'
#
loop_
_entity.id
_entity.type
_entity.pdbx_description
1 polymer ?
#
loop_
_entity_poly.entity_id
_entity_poly.type
_entity_poly.pdbx_seq_one_letter_code
_entity_poly.pdbx_strand_id
1 'polypeptide(L)'
;MNRKKSTWFGILLTQKQSVIIFILSIIGVFISVFFLFTMVSSLMMNLMYYDPYYYPDNYMLQMVFSILPYAIIFGVTCLLSLYSLVQCRKIAKYYSPLINSPVETTPVPRYTEVKQSSFAQFCPNCGKTMKDHEKFCTNCGREVPF
;
A
#
# COMPACT_ATOMS: atom_id res chain seq x y z
N MET A 1 4.59 17.83 -27.74
CA MET A 1 3.56 17.37 -26.77
C MET A 1 4.24 16.87 -25.51
N ASN A 2 4.21 17.70 -24.46
CA ASN A 2 4.93 17.46 -23.21
C ASN A 2 4.06 16.57 -22.29
N ARG A 3 4.45 15.29 -22.12
CA ARG A 3 3.80 14.38 -21.18
C ARG A 3 4.11 14.86 -19.75
N LYS A 4 3.21 15.65 -19.16
CA LYS A 4 3.28 16.01 -17.73
C LYS A 4 3.20 14.73 -16.91
N LYS A 5 4.37 14.27 -16.44
CA LYS A 5 4.49 13.24 -15.40
C LYS A 5 3.90 13.86 -14.13
N SER A 6 2.65 13.55 -13.80
CA SER A 6 2.06 13.92 -12.52
C SER A 6 2.70 13.07 -11.42
N THR A 7 3.87 13.52 -10.97
CA THR A 7 4.60 12.96 -9.83
C THR A 7 3.90 13.40 -8.55
N TRP A 8 3.20 12.48 -7.88
CA TRP A 8 2.93 12.65 -6.46
C TRP A 8 4.17 12.14 -5.72
N PHE A 9 4.95 13.06 -5.15
CA PHE A 9 6.25 12.81 -4.47
C PHE A 9 7.39 12.22 -5.32
N GLY A 10 7.39 12.39 -6.64
CA GLY A 10 8.55 12.00 -7.48
C GLY A 10 8.81 10.49 -7.58
N ILE A 11 7.87 9.65 -7.11
CA ILE A 11 8.05 8.20 -7.06
C ILE A 11 7.21 7.55 -8.18
N LEU A 12 7.88 6.81 -9.07
CA LEU A 12 7.24 5.88 -10.01
C LEU A 12 6.62 4.74 -9.20
N LEU A 13 5.28 4.69 -9.12
CA LEU A 13 4.54 3.61 -8.46
C LEU A 13 4.83 2.28 -9.16
N THR A 14 5.78 1.53 -8.60
CA THR A 14 6.08 0.15 -9.01
C THR A 14 5.06 -0.80 -8.39
N GLN A 15 4.82 -1.95 -9.02
CA GLN A 15 3.91 -3.03 -8.57
C GLN A 15 4.09 -3.41 -7.09
N LYS A 16 5.26 -3.16 -6.49
CA LYS A 16 5.55 -3.43 -5.07
C LYS A 16 4.98 -2.38 -4.10
N GLN A 17 4.79 -1.13 -4.53
CA GLN A 17 4.34 -0.04 -3.65
C GLN A 17 2.83 -0.03 -3.40
N SER A 18 2.02 -0.46 -4.37
CA SER A 18 0.57 -0.63 -4.16
C SER A 18 0.25 -1.73 -3.15
N VAL A 19 1.06 -2.81 -3.14
CA VAL A 19 0.93 -3.93 -2.19
C VAL A 19 1.21 -3.46 -0.77
N ILE A 20 2.21 -2.60 -0.55
CA ILE A 20 2.52 -2.05 0.78
C ILE A 20 1.34 -1.21 1.32
N ILE A 21 0.75 -0.36 0.48
CA ILE A 21 -0.42 0.45 0.87
C ILE A 21 -1.62 -0.44 1.21
N PHE A 22 -1.82 -1.52 0.45
CA PHE A 22 -2.88 -2.49 0.70
C PHE A 22 -2.70 -3.24 2.03
N ILE A 23 -1.48 -3.69 2.32
CA ILE A 23 -1.13 -4.35 3.59
C ILE A 23 -1.35 -3.39 4.77
N LEU A 24 -0.91 -2.14 4.67
CA LEU A 24 -1.12 -1.13 5.71
C LEU A 24 -2.62 -0.87 5.97
N SER A 25 -3.44 -0.86 4.91
CA SER A 25 -4.89 -0.72 5.05
C SER A 25 -5.51 -1.92 5.76
N ILE A 26 -5.08 -3.15 5.45
CA ILE A 26 -5.57 -4.37 6.10
C ILE A 26 -5.22 -4.36 7.59
N ILE A 27 -3.96 -4.07 7.92
CA ILE A 27 -3.48 -3.98 9.30
C ILE A 27 -4.29 -2.91 10.06
N GLY A 28 -4.51 -1.75 9.44
CA GLY A 28 -5.34 -0.68 10.03
C GLY A 28 -6.78 -1.12 10.33
N VAL A 29 -7.40 -1.92 9.45
CA VAL A 29 -8.74 -2.48 9.68
C VAL A 29 -8.75 -3.47 10.84
N PHE A 30 -7.77 -4.39 10.91
CA PHE A 30 -7.67 -5.34 12.03
C PHE A 30 -7.49 -4.63 13.37
N ILE A 31 -6.64 -3.60 13.42
CA ILE A 31 -6.45 -2.76 14.62
C ILE A 31 -7.78 -2.08 14.96
N SER A 32 -8.44 -1.46 13.99
CA SER A 32 -9.73 -0.77 14.20
C SER A 32 -10.81 -1.69 14.78
N VAL A 33 -10.92 -2.92 14.25
CA VAL A 33 -11.85 -3.95 14.74
C VAL A 33 -11.51 -4.39 16.17
N PHE A 34 -10.22 -4.59 16.46
CA PHE A 34 -9.78 -4.94 17.81
C PHE A 34 -10.14 -3.85 18.83
N PHE A 35 -9.86 -2.59 18.50
CA PHE A 35 -10.20 -1.45 19.36
C PHE A 35 -11.72 -1.30 19.57
N LEU A 36 -12.53 -1.54 18.53
CA LEU A 36 -13.99 -1.59 18.69
C LEU A 36 -14.43 -2.71 19.62
N PHE A 37 -13.86 -3.90 19.46
CA PHE A 37 -14.19 -5.03 20.33
C PHE A 37 -13.85 -4.72 21.79
N THR A 38 -12.69 -4.10 22.05
CA THR A 38 -12.32 -3.62 23.39
C THR A 38 -13.32 -2.58 23.91
N MET A 39 -13.70 -1.59 23.11
CA MET A 39 -14.68 -0.57 23.48
C MET A 39 -16.04 -1.17 23.84
N VAL A 40 -16.56 -2.07 23.00
CA VAL A 40 -17.86 -2.72 23.20
C VAL A 40 -17.82 -3.63 24.42
N SER A 41 -16.74 -4.39 24.62
CA SER A 41 -16.58 -5.26 25.79
C SER A 41 -16.55 -4.45 27.09
N SER A 42 -15.76 -3.37 27.13
CA SER A 42 -15.73 -2.47 28.29
C SER A 42 -17.10 -1.85 28.56
N LEU A 43 -17.82 -1.40 27.54
CA LEU A 43 -19.17 -0.85 27.68
C LEU A 43 -20.17 -1.90 28.19
N MET A 44 -20.11 -3.13 27.66
CA MET A 44 -21.00 -4.22 28.04
C MET A 44 -20.78 -4.67 29.49
N MET A 45 -19.51 -4.82 29.91
CA MET A 45 -19.18 -5.14 31.31
C MET A 45 -19.63 -4.03 32.26
N ASN A 46 -19.46 -2.77 31.84
CA ASN A 46 -19.93 -1.63 32.61
C ASN A 46 -21.46 -1.67 32.76
N LEU A 47 -22.18 -1.88 31.65
CA LEU A 47 -23.65 -1.91 31.63
C LEU A 47 -24.23 -3.09 32.43
N MET A 48 -23.60 -4.28 32.35
CA MET A 48 -24.07 -5.49 33.03
C MET A 48 -23.82 -5.45 34.55
N TYR A 49 -22.75 -4.79 34.98
CA TYR A 49 -22.32 -4.75 36.39
C TYR A 49 -22.58 -3.37 37.05
N TYR A 50 -23.36 -2.51 36.40
CA TYR A 50 -23.68 -1.19 36.94
C TYR A 50 -24.72 -1.30 38.07
N ASP A 51 -24.27 -1.07 39.31
CA ASP A 51 -25.16 -0.93 40.47
C ASP A 51 -25.26 0.55 40.88
N PRO A 52 -26.45 1.18 40.78
CA PRO A 52 -26.65 2.58 41.11
C PRO A 52 -26.36 2.93 42.58
N TYR A 53 -26.40 1.97 43.51
CA TYR A 53 -26.24 2.24 44.94
C TYR A 53 -24.77 2.31 45.38
N TYR A 54 -23.87 1.73 44.60
CA TYR A 54 -22.46 1.59 44.96
C TYR A 54 -21.55 2.59 44.25
N TYR A 55 -22.01 3.17 43.14
CA TYR A 55 -21.19 4.05 42.31
C TYR A 55 -21.43 5.53 42.59
N PRO A 56 -20.36 6.32 42.80
CA PRO A 56 -20.45 7.75 43.00
C PRO A 56 -20.88 8.48 41.71
N ASP A 57 -21.46 9.67 41.85
CA ASP A 57 -22.01 10.48 40.74
C ASP A 57 -21.00 10.78 39.61
N ASN A 58 -19.70 10.76 39.91
CA ASN A 58 -18.62 11.02 38.94
C ASN A 58 -18.21 9.78 38.11
N TYR A 59 -18.77 8.61 38.37
CA TYR A 59 -18.43 7.36 37.69
C TYR A 59 -18.68 7.42 36.18
N MET A 60 -19.82 7.98 35.76
CA MET A 60 -20.16 8.13 34.34
C MET A 60 -19.12 8.98 33.59
N LEU A 61 -18.63 10.04 34.24
CA LEU A 61 -17.65 10.96 33.66
C LEU A 61 -16.27 10.27 33.57
N GLN A 62 -15.88 9.49 34.59
CA GLN A 62 -14.69 8.65 34.57
C GLN A 62 -14.75 7.55 33.48
N MET A 63 -15.92 6.94 33.28
CA MET A 63 -16.15 5.98 32.20
C MET A 63 -15.96 6.63 30.83
N VAL A 64 -16.54 7.82 30.61
CA VAL A 64 -16.38 8.58 29.36
C VAL A 64 -14.91 8.91 29.10
N PHE A 65 -14.16 9.35 30.10
CA PHE A 65 -12.73 9.64 29.94
C PHE A 65 -11.90 8.40 29.63
N SER A 66 -12.25 7.24 30.21
CA SER A 66 -11.60 5.97 29.88
C SER A 66 -11.88 5.55 28.43
N ILE A 67 -13.08 5.82 27.91
CA ILE A 67 -13.52 5.44 26.56
C ILE A 67 -12.98 6.39 25.48
N LEU A 68 -12.85 7.68 25.81
CA LEU A 68 -12.42 8.75 24.91
C LEU A 68 -11.14 8.44 24.09
N PRO A 69 -10.00 8.00 24.68
CA PRO A 69 -8.78 7.77 23.91
C PRO A 69 -8.93 6.66 22.86
N TYR A 70 -9.64 5.59 23.19
CA TYR A 70 -9.91 4.49 22.27
C TYR A 70 -10.84 4.94 21.13
N ALA A 71 -11.83 5.78 21.42
CA ALA A 71 -12.69 6.37 20.40
C ALA A 71 -11.90 7.27 19.42
N ILE A 72 -10.93 8.04 19.92
CA ILE A 72 -10.01 8.83 19.08
C ILE A 72 -9.18 7.93 18.18
N ILE A 73 -8.57 6.86 18.72
CA ILE A 73 -7.77 5.90 17.95
C ILE A 73 -8.62 5.20 16.88
N PHE A 74 -9.83 4.78 17.23
CA PHE A 74 -10.79 4.20 16.28
C PHE A 74 -11.13 5.19 15.15
N GLY A 75 -11.39 6.46 15.49
CA GLY A 75 -11.64 7.51 14.51
C GLY A 75 -10.48 7.74 13.55
N VAL A 76 -9.25 7.85 14.07
CA VAL A 76 -8.04 8.05 13.25
C VAL A 76 -7.79 6.85 12.34
N THR A 77 -7.90 5.62 12.85
CA THR A 77 -7.71 4.40 12.05
C THR A 77 -8.79 4.26 10.96
N CYS A 78 -10.03 4.61 11.26
CA CYS A 78 -11.13 4.64 10.29
C CYS A 78 -10.91 5.70 9.21
N LEU A 79 -10.46 6.91 9.57
CA LEU A 79 -10.14 7.94 8.59
C LEU A 79 -8.98 7.53 7.66
N LEU A 80 -7.93 6.89 8.21
CA LEU A 80 -6.81 6.38 7.42
C LEU A 80 -7.23 5.26 6.47
N SER A 81 -8.12 4.35 6.90
CA SER A 81 -8.63 3.28 6.04
C SER A 81 -9.52 3.84 4.92
N LEU A 82 -10.42 4.78 5.23
CA LEU A 82 -11.23 5.48 4.23
C LEU A 82 -10.38 6.28 3.25
N TYR A 83 -9.36 6.99 3.74
CA TYR A 83 -8.40 7.70 2.90
C TYR A 83 -7.68 6.75 1.93
N SER A 84 -7.24 5.59 2.44
CA SER A 84 -6.59 4.56 1.62
C SER A 84 -7.52 4.03 0.53
N LEU A 85 -8.79 3.78 0.85
CA LEU A 85 -9.80 3.34 -0.14
C LEU A 85 -10.10 4.40 -1.20
N VAL A 86 -10.27 5.67 -0.79
CA VAL A 86 -10.51 6.78 -1.71
C VAL A 86 -9.33 6.96 -2.66
N GLN A 87 -8.10 6.84 -2.15
CA GLN A 87 -6.89 6.94 -2.95
C GLN A 87 -6.78 5.78 -3.95
N CYS A 88 -7.05 4.54 -3.53
CA CYS A 88 -7.14 3.39 -4.43
C CYS A 88 -8.17 3.61 -5.54
N ARG A 89 -9.34 4.19 -5.22
CA ARG A 89 -10.38 4.50 -6.22
C ARG A 89 -9.94 5.58 -7.21
N LYS A 90 -9.25 6.63 -6.74
CA LYS A 90 -8.68 7.67 -7.62
C LYS A 90 -7.63 7.10 -8.56
N ILE A 91 -6.74 6.26 -8.02
CA ILE A 91 -5.72 5.53 -8.77
C ILE A 91 -6.39 4.66 -9.85
N ALA A 92 -7.34 3.80 -9.49
CA ALA A 92 -8.03 2.92 -10.44
C ALA A 92 -8.68 3.70 -11.62
N LYS A 93 -9.29 4.86 -11.34
CA LYS A 93 -9.83 5.74 -12.39
C LYS A 93 -8.75 6.35 -13.29
N TYR A 94 -7.57 6.66 -12.76
CA TYR A 94 -6.45 7.22 -13.52
C TYR A 94 -5.78 6.18 -14.44
N TYR A 95 -5.72 4.91 -14.01
CA TYR A 95 -5.15 3.82 -14.83
C TYR A 95 -6.17 3.20 -15.80
N SER A 96 -7.47 3.29 -15.54
CA SER A 96 -8.56 2.86 -16.46
C SER A 96 -8.38 3.30 -17.93
N PRO A 97 -8.06 4.57 -18.24
CA PRO A 97 -7.87 5.01 -19.64
C PRO A 97 -6.61 4.45 -20.33
N LEU A 98 -5.64 3.90 -19.60
CA LEU A 98 -4.43 3.30 -20.18
C LEU A 98 -4.64 1.86 -20.65
N ILE A 99 -5.70 1.19 -20.17
CA ILE A 99 -6.06 -0.18 -20.57
C ILE A 99 -6.84 -0.19 -21.89
N ASN A 100 -7.55 0.91 -22.19
CA ASN A 100 -8.35 1.05 -23.41
C ASN A 100 -7.61 1.74 -24.57
N SER A 101 -6.34 2.13 -24.39
CA SER A 101 -5.52 2.44 -25.57
C SER A 101 -5.32 1.13 -26.32
N PRO A 102 -5.74 1.04 -27.59
CA PRO A 102 -5.49 -0.16 -28.36
C PRO A 102 -3.99 -0.41 -28.29
N VAL A 103 -3.62 -1.59 -27.81
CA VAL A 103 -2.37 -2.21 -28.24
C VAL A 103 -2.45 -2.14 -29.76
N GLU A 104 -1.74 -1.18 -30.34
CA GLU A 104 -1.54 -1.14 -31.78
C GLU A 104 -0.70 -2.39 -32.06
N THR A 105 -1.42 -3.48 -32.32
CA THR A 105 -0.94 -4.70 -32.92
C THR A 105 -0.44 -4.31 -34.31
N THR A 106 0.76 -3.71 -34.36
CA THR A 106 1.54 -3.71 -35.58
C THR A 106 1.67 -5.19 -36.01
N PRO A 107 1.27 -5.50 -37.25
CA PRO A 107 1.11 -6.88 -37.71
C PRO A 107 2.46 -7.59 -37.63
N VAL A 108 2.47 -8.74 -36.97
CA VAL A 108 3.62 -9.65 -36.92
C VAL A 108 3.87 -10.18 -38.35
N PRO A 109 5.00 -9.86 -39.01
CA PRO A 109 5.40 -10.57 -40.22
C PRO A 109 6.15 -11.85 -39.82
N ARG A 110 5.75 -12.94 -40.47
CA ARG A 110 6.30 -14.29 -40.41
C ARG A 110 7.66 -14.33 -41.15
N TYR A 111 8.72 -14.86 -40.50
CA TYR A 111 10.07 -15.29 -40.98
C TYR A 111 10.83 -14.36 -41.96
N THR A 112 12.10 -13.95 -41.74
CA THR A 112 13.34 -14.76 -41.81
C THR A 112 14.56 -13.91 -41.35
N GLU A 113 15.59 -14.57 -40.80
CA GLU A 113 17.03 -14.21 -40.73
C GLU A 113 17.60 -13.04 -39.86
N VAL A 114 18.24 -13.47 -38.74
CA VAL A 114 19.50 -13.04 -38.10
C VAL A 114 19.98 -11.58 -38.24
N LYS A 115 19.90 -10.83 -37.12
CA LYS A 115 21.02 -9.99 -36.61
C LYS A 115 20.89 -9.79 -35.10
N GLN A 116 21.79 -10.41 -34.32
CA GLN A 116 21.92 -10.24 -32.87
C GLN A 116 22.00 -8.75 -32.50
N SER A 117 21.13 -8.31 -31.60
CA SER A 117 21.30 -7.06 -30.86
C SER A 117 21.04 -7.32 -29.39
N SER A 118 22.11 -7.12 -28.60
CA SER A 118 22.32 -7.34 -27.18
C SER A 118 21.09 -7.19 -26.26
N PHE A 119 20.79 -8.24 -25.49
CA PHE A 119 19.97 -8.08 -24.28
C PHE A 119 20.86 -7.39 -23.24
N ALA A 120 20.47 -6.20 -22.79
CA ALA A 120 21.15 -5.58 -21.66
C ALA A 120 20.72 -6.33 -20.39
N GLN A 121 21.60 -7.16 -19.83
CA GLN A 121 21.39 -7.77 -18.51
C GLN A 121 21.57 -6.70 -17.42
N PHE A 122 20.87 -6.81 -16.30
CA PHE A 122 21.06 -5.91 -15.16
C PHE A 122 21.79 -6.66 -14.05
N CYS A 123 22.79 -6.02 -13.43
CA CYS A 123 23.51 -6.64 -12.32
C CYS A 123 22.56 -6.83 -11.11
N PRO A 124 22.42 -8.05 -10.55
CA PRO A 124 21.54 -8.31 -9.41
C PRO A 124 22.01 -7.63 -8.12
N ASN A 125 23.28 -7.21 -8.06
CA ASN A 125 23.87 -6.58 -6.88
C ASN A 125 23.72 -5.05 -6.85
N CYS A 126 23.86 -4.36 -7.99
CA CYS A 126 23.85 -2.90 -8.05
C CYS A 126 22.78 -2.30 -8.98
N GLY A 127 22.07 -3.14 -9.76
CA GLY A 127 21.00 -2.72 -10.65
C GLY A 127 21.45 -1.96 -11.90
N LYS A 128 22.76 -1.84 -12.17
CA LYS A 128 23.25 -1.20 -13.39
C LYS A 128 23.15 -2.13 -14.61
N THR A 129 22.89 -1.52 -15.75
CA THR A 129 22.90 -2.17 -17.07
C THR A 129 24.30 -2.69 -17.38
N MET A 130 24.37 -3.99 -17.59
CA MET A 130 25.53 -4.76 -18.03
C MET A 130 25.34 -5.10 -19.51
N LYS A 131 26.45 -5.14 -20.24
CA LYS A 131 26.44 -5.74 -21.58
C LYS A 131 26.49 -7.27 -21.41
N ASP A 132 25.74 -7.99 -22.25
CA ASP A 132 25.72 -9.45 -22.24
C ASP A 132 27.16 -10.02 -22.27
N HIS A 133 27.40 -11.07 -21.47
CA HIS A 133 28.63 -11.86 -21.35
C HIS A 133 29.78 -11.33 -20.46
N GLU A 134 29.58 -10.28 -19.66
CA GLU A 134 30.59 -9.88 -18.66
C GLU A 134 30.47 -10.71 -17.37
N LYS A 135 31.51 -11.51 -17.08
CA LYS A 135 31.59 -12.33 -15.84
C LYS A 135 31.62 -11.49 -14.56
N PHE A 136 31.94 -10.19 -14.67
CA PHE A 136 32.10 -9.29 -13.54
C PHE A 136 31.46 -7.94 -13.84
N CYS A 137 30.78 -7.36 -12.86
CA CYS A 137 30.20 -6.03 -12.99
C CYS A 137 31.28 -4.95 -12.99
N THR A 138 31.36 -4.19 -14.08
CA THR A 138 32.25 -3.02 -14.23
C THR A 138 31.94 -1.90 -13.23
N ASN A 139 30.79 -1.94 -12.56
CA ASN A 139 30.41 -0.94 -11.58
C ASN A 139 30.64 -1.34 -10.11
N CYS A 140 30.33 -2.58 -9.74
CA CYS A 140 30.45 -3.03 -8.34
C CYS A 140 31.54 -4.08 -8.12
N GLY A 141 32.23 -4.52 -9.17
CA GLY A 141 33.34 -5.47 -9.12
C GLY A 141 32.94 -6.91 -8.76
N ARG A 142 31.65 -7.19 -8.58
CA ARG A 142 31.15 -8.52 -8.22
C ARG A 142 30.90 -9.39 -9.44
N GLU A 143 31.16 -10.69 -9.27
CA GLU A 143 30.84 -11.70 -10.27
C GLU A 143 29.33 -11.82 -10.49
N VAL A 144 28.92 -12.01 -11.74
CA VAL A 144 27.51 -12.20 -12.10
C VAL A 144 27.30 -13.70 -12.32
N PRO A 145 26.45 -14.37 -11.51
CA PRO A 145 26.11 -15.76 -11.74
C PRO A 145 25.34 -15.89 -13.06
N PHE A 146 25.77 -16.84 -13.91
CA PHE A 146 25.13 -17.18 -15.18
C PHE A 146 23.73 -17.78 -14.97
#